data_AF-A0A7L4QHW0-F1
#
_entry.id   AF-A0A7L4QHW0-F1
#
_cell.length_a   1.000
_cell.length_b   1.000
_cell.length_c   1.000
_cell.angle_alpha   90.00
_cell.angle_beta   90.00
_cell.angle_gamma   90.00
#
_symmetry.space_group_name_H-M   'P 1'
#
loop_
_entity.id
_entity.type
_entity.pdbx_description
1 polymer ?
#
loop_
_entity_poly.entity_id
_entity_poly.type
_entity_poly.pdbx_seq_one_letter_code
_entity_poly.pdbx_strand_id
1 'polypeptide(L)'
;SPLIASIGDILNVASLFAIGILSFSLSKGFMLFSSLAISAIIIMFSLLSVRTSYYAKKILKESMAFLAICAFLSTLAGSLLDKNLEFIGIFPLLLVLSPLFNAENGNIGSILSARISTSFHLGQAEITFLPKLKILKEFFNTFAITIILFPLLAIIAFVMSTLLDIPQMAFFVILKLSIFVAIISSFAAMLTSYYLTYFSIRTNIDPDNVVIPLLTSVMDIASVSILILIATIIL
;
A
#
# COMPACT_ATOMS: atom_id res chain seq x y z
N SER A 1 11.20 11.42 0.78
CA SER A 1 12.35 10.83 1.50
C SER A 1 11.83 9.68 2.37
N PRO A 2 12.62 8.64 2.64
CA PRO A 2 12.18 7.47 3.42
C PRO A 2 11.70 7.83 4.84
N LEU A 3 12.28 8.88 5.44
CA LEU A 3 11.90 9.38 6.76
C LEU A 3 10.43 9.86 6.79
N ILE A 4 10.00 10.62 5.78
CA ILE A 4 8.63 11.15 5.70
C ILE A 4 7.62 10.02 5.53
N ALA A 5 7.94 9.01 4.70
CA ALA A 5 7.13 7.82 4.56
C ALA A 5 7.00 7.11 5.91
N SER A 6 8.12 6.80 6.58
CA SER A 6 8.09 6.09 7.87
C SER A 6 7.32 6.81 8.98
N ILE A 7 7.35 8.15 9.03
CA ILE A 7 6.54 8.93 9.98
C ILE A 7 5.06 8.83 9.61
N GLY A 8 4.75 8.93 8.32
CA GLY A 8 3.40 8.73 7.79
C GLY A 8 2.84 7.36 8.15
N ASP A 9 3.65 6.31 8.05
CA ASP A 9 3.24 4.94 8.33
C ASP A 9 2.98 4.71 9.82
N ILE A 10 3.78 5.30 10.71
CA ILE A 10 3.51 5.31 12.18
C ILE A 10 2.20 6.05 12.48
N LEU A 11 1.97 7.21 11.86
CA LEU A 11 0.73 7.97 12.02
C LEU A 11 -0.48 7.19 11.46
N ASN A 12 -0.28 6.40 10.40
CA ASN A 12 -1.33 5.60 9.79
C ASN A 12 -1.82 4.49 10.74
N VAL A 13 -0.93 3.89 11.54
CA VAL A 13 -1.35 2.96 12.60
C VAL A 13 -2.25 3.67 13.60
N ALA A 14 -1.83 4.83 14.10
CA ALA A 14 -2.60 5.59 15.07
C ALA A 14 -3.97 6.04 14.53
N SER A 15 -4.03 6.48 13.27
CA SER A 15 -5.28 6.91 12.63
C SER A 15 -6.24 5.75 12.40
N LEU A 16 -5.75 4.56 12.00
CA LEU A 16 -6.57 3.37 11.83
C LEU A 16 -7.24 2.96 13.14
N PHE A 17 -6.51 2.93 14.26
CA PHE A 17 -7.10 2.64 15.56
C PHE A 17 -8.08 3.73 16.01
N ALA A 18 -7.73 5.01 15.84
CA ALA A 18 -8.61 6.12 16.21
C ALA A 18 -9.96 6.08 15.46
N ILE A 19 -9.91 5.85 14.14
CA ILE A 19 -11.11 5.72 13.31
C ILE A 19 -11.89 4.46 13.67
N GLY A 20 -11.19 3.34 13.93
CA GLY A 20 -11.82 2.09 14.37
C GLY A 20 -12.66 2.29 15.63
N ILE A 21 -12.11 2.92 16.67
CA ILE A 21 -12.82 3.20 17.93
C ILE A 21 -14.01 4.12 17.69
N LEU A 22 -13.81 5.21 16.94
CA LEU A 22 -14.85 6.19 16.66
C LEU A 22 -15.99 5.57 15.85
N SER A 23 -15.68 4.64 14.95
CA SER A 23 -16.65 3.86 14.18
C SER A 23 -17.54 2.99 15.09
N PHE A 24 -17.02 2.40 16.17
CA PHE A 24 -17.82 1.60 17.09
C PHE A 24 -18.80 2.43 17.93
N SER A 25 -18.52 3.72 18.15
CA SER A 25 -19.39 4.62 18.91
C SER A 25 -20.55 5.18 18.07
N LEU A 26 -20.52 5.03 16.74
CA LEU A 26 -21.50 5.63 15.84
C LEU A 26 -22.56 4.62 15.39
N SER A 27 -23.79 5.09 15.21
CA SER A 27 -24.85 4.24 14.65
C SER A 27 -24.57 3.93 13.17
N LYS A 28 -24.91 2.71 12.73
CA LYS A 28 -24.80 2.31 11.31
C LYS A 28 -25.51 3.31 10.37
N GLY A 29 -26.65 3.85 10.81
CA GLY A 29 -27.39 4.88 10.08
C GLY A 29 -26.57 6.17 9.90
N PHE A 30 -25.93 6.66 10.95
CA PHE A 30 -25.07 7.84 10.87
C PHE A 30 -23.84 7.61 9.98
N MET A 31 -23.23 6.42 10.02
CA MET A 31 -22.12 6.05 9.12
C MET A 31 -22.54 6.05 7.65
N LEU A 32 -23.71 5.50 7.33
CA LEU A 32 -24.24 5.51 5.97
C LEU A 32 -24.59 6.92 5.50
N PHE A 33 -25.24 7.72 6.34
CA PHE A 33 -25.56 9.11 6.00
C PHE A 33 -24.31 9.96 5.79
N SER A 34 -23.30 9.82 6.65
CA SER A 34 -22.05 10.58 6.53
C SER A 34 -21.26 10.19 5.28
N SER A 35 -21.13 8.89 4.96
CA SER A 35 -20.46 8.44 3.73
C SER A 35 -21.19 8.88 2.46
N LEU A 36 -22.52 8.85 2.44
CA LEU A 36 -23.33 9.39 1.34
C LEU A 36 -23.18 10.91 1.20
N ALA A 37 -23.18 11.65 2.31
CA ALA A 37 -22.99 13.09 2.29
C ALA A 37 -21.59 13.47 1.77
N ILE A 38 -20.55 12.81 2.26
CA ILE A 38 -19.16 13.04 1.82
C ILE A 38 -19.00 12.72 0.32
N SER A 39 -19.53 11.59 -0.14
CA SER A 39 -19.46 11.24 -1.57
C SER A 39 -20.23 12.24 -2.44
N ALA A 40 -21.40 12.70 -2.00
CA ALA A 40 -22.15 13.75 -2.69
C ALA A 40 -21.38 15.08 -2.76
N ILE A 41 -20.71 15.49 -1.67
CA ILE A 41 -19.87 16.70 -1.64
C ILE A 41 -18.70 16.58 -2.61
N ILE A 42 -18.01 15.43 -2.61
CA ILE A 42 -16.89 15.17 -3.53
C ILE A 42 -17.37 15.23 -4.99
N ILE A 43 -18.50 14.58 -5.30
CA ILE A 43 -19.10 14.61 -6.64
C ILE A 43 -19.47 16.05 -7.01
N MET A 44 -20.12 16.81 -6.12
CA MET A 44 -20.49 18.19 -6.37
C MET A 44 -19.25 19.07 -6.65
N PHE A 45 -18.20 18.93 -5.84
CA PHE A 45 -16.97 19.69 -6.00
C PHE A 45 -16.21 19.32 -7.28
N SER A 46 -16.20 18.04 -7.64
CA SER A 46 -15.62 17.57 -8.91
C SER A 46 -16.38 18.11 -10.11
N LEU A 47 -17.72 18.10 -10.09
CA LEU A 47 -18.56 18.65 -11.15
C LEU A 47 -18.37 20.16 -11.32
N LEU A 48 -18.24 20.89 -10.21
CA LEU A 48 -17.91 22.31 -10.23
C LEU A 48 -16.50 22.55 -10.80
N SER A 49 -15.50 21.80 -10.35
CA SER A 49 -14.12 21.93 -10.83
C SER A 49 -13.96 21.63 -12.31
N VAL A 50 -14.67 20.62 -12.83
CA VAL A 50 -14.69 20.26 -14.26
C VAL A 50 -15.35 21.35 -15.11
N ARG A 51 -16.36 22.06 -14.57
CA ARG A 51 -17.04 23.15 -15.26
C ARG A 51 -16.18 24.41 -15.35
N THR A 52 -15.36 24.67 -14.34
CA THR A 52 -14.63 25.94 -14.23
C THR A 52 -13.23 25.89 -14.86
N SER A 53 -12.58 24.72 -14.94
CA SER A 53 -11.20 24.61 -15.42
C SER A 53 -11.01 23.61 -16.58
N TYR A 54 -10.46 24.11 -17.69
CA TYR A 54 -10.05 23.28 -18.82
C TYR A 54 -9.00 22.22 -18.43
N TYR A 55 -8.03 22.60 -17.59
CA TYR A 55 -6.99 21.69 -17.11
C TYR A 55 -7.57 20.56 -16.25
N ALA A 56 -8.52 20.88 -15.35
CA ALA A 56 -9.18 19.86 -14.54
C ALA A 56 -9.93 18.83 -15.40
N LYS A 57 -10.62 19.28 -16.44
CA LYS A 57 -11.32 18.41 -17.39
C LYS A 57 -10.36 17.52 -18.18
N LYS A 58 -9.20 18.05 -18.60
CA LYS A 58 -8.17 17.28 -19.31
C LYS A 58 -7.56 16.21 -18.41
N ILE A 59 -7.11 16.59 -17.21
CA ILE A 59 -6.52 15.68 -16.22
C ILE A 59 -7.50 14.56 -15.87
N LEU A 60 -8.77 14.89 -15.61
CA LEU A 60 -9.78 13.88 -15.32
C LEU A 60 -10.00 12.96 -16.51
N LYS A 61 -10.14 13.47 -17.74
CA LYS A 61 -10.35 12.60 -18.90
C LYS A 61 -9.17 11.64 -19.14
N GLU A 62 -7.94 12.12 -18.97
CA GLU A 62 -6.72 11.33 -19.15
C GLU A 62 -6.54 10.31 -18.01
N SER A 63 -6.82 10.70 -16.77
CA SER A 63 -6.62 9.84 -15.60
C SER A 63 -7.77 8.89 -15.33
N MET A 64 -9.00 9.18 -15.79
CA MET A 64 -10.20 8.38 -15.49
C MET A 64 -10.10 6.92 -15.96
N ALA A 65 -9.52 6.68 -17.14
CA ALA A 65 -9.30 5.32 -17.62
C ALA A 65 -8.33 4.55 -16.71
N PHE A 66 -7.27 5.22 -16.28
CA PHE A 66 -6.28 4.66 -15.38
C PHE A 66 -6.85 4.41 -13.97
N LEU A 67 -7.56 5.39 -13.42
CA LEU A 67 -8.28 5.29 -12.15
C LEU A 67 -9.31 4.16 -12.14
N ALA A 68 -10.03 3.95 -13.25
CA ALA A 68 -10.99 2.84 -13.36
C ALA A 68 -10.29 1.47 -13.25
N ILE A 69 -9.11 1.32 -13.86
CA ILE A 69 -8.31 0.10 -13.75
C ILE A 69 -7.82 -0.08 -12.30
N CYS A 70 -7.30 0.97 -11.67
CA CYS A 70 -6.90 0.92 -10.26
C CYS A 70 -8.06 0.53 -9.35
N ALA A 71 -9.22 1.18 -9.49
CA ALA A 71 -10.41 0.89 -8.70
C ALA A 71 -10.88 -0.57 -8.88
N PHE A 72 -10.80 -1.09 -10.10
CA PHE A 72 -11.09 -2.50 -10.36
C PHE A 72 -10.11 -3.45 -9.66
N LEU A 73 -8.80 -3.15 -9.71
CA LEU A 73 -7.78 -3.96 -9.03
C LEU A 73 -7.94 -3.90 -7.50
N SER A 74 -8.19 -2.72 -6.93
CA SER A 74 -8.39 -2.56 -5.48
C SER A 74 -9.67 -3.24 -5.00
N THR A 75 -10.73 -3.28 -5.82
CA THR A 75 -11.95 -4.06 -5.49
C THR A 75 -11.71 -5.57 -5.51
N LEU A 76 -10.85 -6.07 -6.41
CA LEU A 76 -10.42 -7.47 -6.36
C LEU A 76 -9.63 -7.79 -5.08
N ALA A 77 -8.72 -6.91 -4.67
CA ALA A 77 -8.00 -7.04 -3.40
C ALA A 77 -8.96 -7.07 -2.20
N GLY A 78 -9.94 -6.17 -2.17
CA GLY A 78 -10.99 -6.14 -1.16
C GLY A 78 -11.85 -7.40 -1.13
N SER A 79 -12.21 -7.94 -2.30
CA SER A 79 -12.97 -9.20 -2.40
C SER A 79 -12.17 -10.40 -1.89
N LEU A 80 -10.85 -10.44 -2.11
CA LEU A 80 -9.99 -11.48 -1.54
C LEU A 80 -9.93 -11.39 -0.02
N LEU A 81 -9.88 -10.19 0.55
CA LEU A 81 -9.95 -10.00 1.99
C LEU A 81 -11.32 -10.44 2.55
N ASP A 82 -12.41 -10.05 1.87
CA ASP A 82 -13.80 -10.36 2.24
C ASP A 82 -14.05 -11.87 2.33
N LYS A 83 -13.58 -12.63 1.33
CA LYS A 83 -13.69 -14.10 1.30
C LYS A 83 -12.97 -14.80 2.45
N ASN A 84 -11.97 -14.16 3.05
CA ASN A 84 -11.18 -14.72 4.14
C ASN A 84 -11.55 -14.10 5.50
N LEU A 85 -12.67 -13.36 5.59
CA LEU A 85 -13.10 -12.72 6.84
C LEU A 85 -13.43 -13.71 7.95
N GLU A 86 -13.88 -14.92 7.64
CA GLU A 86 -14.13 -15.93 8.68
C GLU A 86 -12.83 -16.33 9.39
N PHE A 87 -11.74 -16.49 8.63
CA PHE A 87 -10.41 -16.77 9.17
C PHE A 87 -9.81 -15.54 9.88
N ILE A 88 -9.95 -14.36 9.29
CA ILE A 88 -9.45 -13.10 9.86
C ILE A 88 -10.24 -12.68 11.09
N GLY A 89 -11.53 -13.01 11.19
CA GLY A 89 -12.41 -12.66 12.31
C GLY A 89 -12.00 -13.31 13.63
N ILE A 90 -11.21 -14.38 13.57
CA ILE A 90 -10.57 -15.00 14.74
C ILE A 90 -9.51 -14.06 15.33
N PHE A 91 -8.82 -13.29 14.49
CA PHE A 91 -7.77 -12.36 14.88
C PHE A 91 -7.98 -10.98 14.22
N PRO A 92 -8.81 -10.10 14.80
CA PRO A 92 -9.12 -8.76 14.28
C PRO A 92 -7.90 -7.92 13.95
N LEU A 93 -6.77 -8.14 14.62
CA LEU A 93 -5.51 -7.45 14.35
C LEU A 93 -5.02 -7.64 12.89
N LEU A 94 -5.35 -8.76 12.23
CA LEU A 94 -5.03 -8.97 10.81
C LEU A 94 -5.71 -7.94 9.88
N LEU A 95 -6.91 -7.45 10.25
CA LEU A 95 -7.59 -6.38 9.51
C LEU A 95 -6.85 -5.04 9.59
N VAL A 96 -6.13 -4.79 10.68
CA VAL A 96 -5.31 -3.58 10.86
C VAL A 96 -3.98 -3.74 10.11
N LEU A 97 -3.38 -4.93 10.17
CA LEU A 97 -2.11 -5.20 9.48
C LEU A 97 -2.25 -5.21 7.96
N SER A 98 -3.41 -5.58 7.41
CA SER A 98 -3.67 -5.62 5.96
C SER A 98 -3.42 -4.27 5.26
N PRO A 99 -4.15 -3.18 5.58
CA PRO A 99 -3.90 -1.88 4.98
C PRO A 99 -2.52 -1.32 5.34
N LEU A 100 -1.98 -1.66 6.51
CA LEU A 100 -0.67 -1.20 6.97
C LEU A 100 0.48 -1.75 6.12
N PHE A 101 0.53 -3.08 5.95
CA PHE A 101 1.54 -3.71 5.09
C PHE A 101 1.34 -3.38 3.62
N ASN A 102 0.10 -3.16 3.19
CA ASN A 102 -0.17 -2.73 1.83
C ASN A 102 0.41 -1.33 1.54
N ALA A 103 0.22 -0.37 2.45
CA ALA A 103 0.79 0.96 2.35
C ALA A 103 2.33 0.91 2.26
N GLU A 104 2.95 0.12 3.13
CA GLU A 104 4.41 -0.08 3.12
C GLU A 104 4.92 -0.63 1.79
N ASN A 105 4.29 -1.67 1.22
CA ASN A 105 4.72 -2.24 -0.05
C ASN A 105 4.65 -1.21 -1.21
N GLY A 106 3.63 -0.36 -1.21
CA GLY A 106 3.52 0.77 -2.15
C GLY A 106 4.64 1.80 -1.95
N ASN A 107 4.94 2.15 -0.69
CA ASN A 107 6.02 3.09 -0.35
C ASN A 107 7.39 2.55 -0.78
N ILE A 108 7.67 1.27 -0.52
CA ILE A 108 8.93 0.60 -0.88
C ILE A 108 9.16 0.64 -2.38
N GLY A 109 8.17 0.18 -3.15
CA GLY A 109 8.32 0.10 -4.59
C GLY A 109 8.38 1.49 -5.25
N SER A 110 7.65 2.49 -4.74
CA SER A 110 7.68 3.86 -5.29
C SER A 110 8.98 4.58 -4.98
N ILE A 111 9.54 4.39 -3.78
CA ILE A 111 10.88 4.90 -3.44
C ILE A 111 11.94 4.26 -4.33
N LEU A 112 11.87 2.94 -4.54
CA LEU A 112 12.82 2.24 -5.39
C LEU A 112 12.71 2.70 -6.85
N SER A 113 11.49 2.82 -7.40
CA SER A 113 11.30 3.27 -8.79
C SER A 113 11.82 4.68 -8.99
N ALA A 114 11.55 5.60 -8.06
CA ALA A 114 12.03 6.98 -8.14
C ALA A 114 13.57 7.06 -8.08
N ARG A 115 14.22 6.27 -7.21
CA ARG A 115 15.69 6.19 -7.14
C ARG A 115 16.32 5.63 -8.40
N ILE A 116 15.71 4.58 -8.96
CA ILE A 116 16.17 3.96 -10.20
C ILE A 116 15.99 4.93 -11.38
N SER A 117 14.83 5.57 -11.48
CA SER A 117 14.54 6.60 -12.47
C SER A 117 15.54 7.76 -12.39
N THR A 118 15.79 8.29 -11.20
CA THR A 118 16.76 9.37 -10.98
C THR A 118 18.18 8.94 -11.37
N SER A 119 18.60 7.74 -10.95
CA SER A 119 19.92 7.20 -11.26
C SER A 119 20.11 6.98 -12.77
N PHE A 120 19.05 6.61 -13.47
CA PHE A 120 19.08 6.45 -14.93
C PHE A 120 19.21 7.79 -15.64
N HIS A 121 18.38 8.78 -15.29
CA HIS A 121 18.41 10.12 -15.91
C HIS A 121 19.72 10.88 -15.63
N LEU A 122 20.39 10.60 -14.51
CA LEU A 122 21.71 11.15 -14.21
C LEU A 122 22.87 10.42 -14.93
N GLY A 123 22.58 9.43 -15.79
CA GLY A 123 23.61 8.61 -16.46
C GLY A 123 24.41 7.73 -15.50
N GLN A 124 23.91 7.55 -14.28
CA GLN A 124 24.61 6.91 -13.18
C GLN A 124 24.33 5.40 -13.07
N ALA A 125 23.25 4.93 -13.67
CA ALA A 125 22.86 3.52 -13.70
C ALA A 125 22.25 3.18 -15.06
N GLU A 126 22.67 2.05 -15.63
CA GLU A 126 22.03 1.50 -16.82
C GLU A 126 20.94 0.50 -16.43
N ILE A 127 19.80 0.61 -17.12
CA ILE A 127 18.64 -0.25 -16.90
C ILE A 127 18.61 -1.32 -18.00
N THR A 128 19.04 -2.52 -17.62
CA THR A 128 19.01 -3.73 -18.45
C THR A 128 17.87 -4.66 -17.99
N PHE A 129 17.60 -5.75 -18.70
CA PHE A 129 16.57 -6.71 -18.25
C PHE A 129 16.96 -7.40 -16.94
N LEU A 130 18.26 -7.72 -16.79
CA LEU A 130 18.81 -8.17 -15.50
C LEU A 130 19.42 -6.96 -14.75
N PRO A 131 19.13 -6.80 -13.44
CA PRO A 131 19.66 -5.70 -12.65
C PRO A 131 21.18 -5.82 -12.47
N LYS A 132 21.88 -4.73 -12.76
CA LYS A 132 23.33 -4.61 -12.52
C LYS A 132 23.62 -4.40 -11.03
N LEU A 133 24.88 -4.56 -10.63
CA LEU A 133 25.34 -4.43 -9.24
C LEU A 133 24.87 -3.16 -8.53
N LYS A 134 24.80 -2.01 -9.21
CA LYS A 134 24.35 -0.76 -8.60
C LYS A 134 22.86 -0.80 -8.21
N ILE A 135 22.02 -1.37 -9.07
CA ILE A 135 20.59 -1.58 -8.78
C ILE A 135 20.43 -2.64 -7.68
N LEU A 136 21.21 -3.72 -7.73
CA LEU A 136 21.20 -4.74 -6.68
C LEU A 136 21.58 -4.19 -5.29
N LYS A 137 22.48 -3.20 -5.24
CA LYS A 137 22.78 -2.48 -3.98
C LYS A 137 21.59 -1.69 -3.47
N GLU A 138 20.84 -1.01 -4.35
CA GLU A 138 19.61 -0.33 -3.96
C GLU A 138 18.54 -1.32 -3.48
N PHE A 139 18.41 -2.48 -4.13
CA PHE A 139 17.53 -3.56 -3.68
C PHE A 139 17.90 -4.02 -2.28
N PHE A 140 19.18 -4.32 -2.03
CA PHE A 140 19.65 -4.78 -0.73
C PHE A 140 19.44 -3.73 0.36
N ASN A 141 19.78 -2.46 0.09
CA ASN A 141 19.56 -1.37 1.04
C ASN A 141 18.07 -1.20 1.36
N THR A 142 17.21 -1.25 0.34
CA THR A 142 15.77 -1.14 0.53
C THR A 142 15.27 -2.32 1.36
N PHE A 143 15.68 -3.56 1.03
CA PHE A 143 15.31 -4.78 1.74
C PHE A 143 15.76 -4.82 3.20
N ALA A 144 16.96 -4.32 3.50
CA ALA A 144 17.43 -4.18 4.87
C ALA A 144 16.52 -3.25 5.70
N ILE A 145 16.02 -2.18 5.08
CA ILE A 145 15.09 -1.25 5.74
C ILE A 145 13.71 -1.91 5.94
N THR A 146 13.19 -2.65 4.95
CA THR A 146 11.87 -3.29 5.04
C THR A 146 11.79 -4.35 6.14
N ILE A 147 12.85 -5.15 6.29
CA ILE A 147 12.96 -6.16 7.35
C ILE A 147 12.86 -5.54 8.75
N ILE A 148 13.26 -4.27 8.92
CA ILE A 148 13.18 -3.57 10.20
C ILE A 148 11.81 -2.90 10.37
N LEU A 149 11.28 -2.27 9.30
CA LEU A 149 10.03 -1.52 9.35
C LEU A 149 8.80 -2.40 9.61
N PHE A 150 8.68 -3.54 8.93
CA PHE A 150 7.49 -4.39 9.06
C PHE A 150 7.28 -4.92 10.48
N PRO A 151 8.31 -5.51 11.15
CA PRO A 151 8.19 -5.90 12.54
C PRO A 151 7.96 -4.72 13.47
N LEU A 152 8.58 -3.56 13.23
CA LEU A 152 8.36 -2.37 14.03
C LEU A 152 6.89 -1.94 13.98
N LEU A 153 6.30 -1.88 12.80
CA LEU A 153 4.88 -1.56 12.60
C LEU A 153 3.96 -2.59 13.23
N ALA A 154 4.30 -3.88 13.12
CA ALA A 154 3.55 -4.95 13.76
C ALA A 154 3.61 -4.88 15.29
N ILE A 155 4.77 -4.49 15.87
CA ILE A 155 4.92 -4.23 17.31
C ILE A 155 4.06 -3.04 17.73
N ILE A 156 4.07 -1.93 16.97
CA ILE A 156 3.22 -0.77 17.27
C ILE A 156 1.74 -1.17 17.23
N ALA A 157 1.32 -1.92 16.20
CA ALA A 157 -0.04 -2.41 16.08
C ALA A 157 -0.42 -3.35 17.24
N PHE A 158 0.49 -4.22 17.68
CA PHE A 158 0.30 -5.07 18.85
C PHE A 158 0.14 -4.25 20.13
N VAL A 159 1.00 -3.27 20.37
CA VAL A 159 0.91 -2.39 21.55
C VAL A 159 -0.43 -1.63 21.55
N MET A 160 -0.83 -1.06 20.41
CA MET A 160 -2.12 -0.38 20.31
C MET A 160 -3.30 -1.35 20.56
N SER A 161 -3.23 -2.56 20.02
CA SER A 161 -4.23 -3.61 20.24
C SER A 161 -4.32 -4.02 21.71
N THR A 162 -3.19 -4.13 22.42
CA THR A 162 -3.18 -4.39 23.88
C THR A 162 -3.80 -3.26 24.68
N LEU A 163 -3.56 -2.00 24.31
CA LEU A 163 -4.11 -0.84 25.01
C LEU A 163 -5.63 -0.71 24.82
N LEU A 164 -6.17 -1.35 23.78
CA LEU A 164 -7.57 -1.28 23.38
C LEU A 164 -8.35 -2.57 23.66
N ASP A 165 -7.72 -3.53 24.36
CA ASP A 165 -8.30 -4.85 24.67
C ASP A 165 -8.85 -5.60 23.43
N ILE A 166 -8.22 -5.40 22.26
CA ILE A 166 -8.63 -6.05 21.02
C ILE A 166 -8.05 -7.47 20.98
N PRO A 167 -8.86 -8.49 20.62
CA PRO A 167 -8.38 -9.86 20.48
C PRO A 167 -7.21 -9.94 19.50
N GLN A 168 -6.12 -10.55 19.94
CA GLN A 168 -4.86 -10.57 19.21
C GLN A 168 -4.15 -11.90 19.38
N MET A 169 -3.28 -12.20 18.42
CA MET A 169 -2.39 -13.36 18.46
C MET A 169 -1.27 -13.15 19.50
N ALA A 170 -0.59 -14.23 19.86
CA ALA A 170 0.62 -14.14 20.67
C ALA A 170 1.69 -13.27 20.00
N PHE A 171 2.44 -12.50 20.79
CA PHE A 171 3.46 -11.57 20.30
C PHE A 171 4.45 -12.22 19.31
N PHE A 172 4.96 -13.41 19.65
CA PHE A 172 5.89 -14.15 18.79
C PHE A 172 5.29 -14.59 17.46
N VAL A 173 3.98 -14.86 17.42
CA VAL A 173 3.25 -15.22 16.19
C VAL A 173 3.17 -14.01 15.27
N ILE A 174 2.83 -12.84 15.81
CA ILE A 174 2.75 -11.58 15.05
C ILE A 174 4.12 -11.18 14.52
N LEU A 175 5.16 -11.29 15.36
CA LEU A 175 6.52 -10.98 14.96
C LEU A 175 6.98 -11.91 13.84
N LYS A 176 6.77 -13.22 13.97
CA LYS A 176 7.07 -14.20 12.91
C LYS A 176 6.30 -13.88 11.62
N LEU A 177 4.99 -13.64 11.71
CA LEU A 177 4.15 -13.28 10.58
C LEU A 177 4.67 -12.03 9.88
N SER A 178 4.98 -10.97 10.63
CA SER A 178 5.47 -9.70 10.07
C SER A 178 6.78 -9.89 9.30
N ILE A 179 7.71 -10.72 9.78
CA ILE A 179 9.00 -10.99 9.12
C ILE A 179 8.78 -11.77 7.82
N PHE A 180 7.96 -12.83 7.83
CA PHE A 180 7.69 -13.61 6.62
C PHE A 180 6.95 -12.77 5.57
N VAL A 181 5.98 -11.95 6.00
CA VAL A 181 5.28 -11.03 5.10
C VAL A 181 6.27 -10.04 4.52
N ALA A 182 7.10 -9.41 5.36
CA ALA A 182 8.12 -8.45 4.91
C ALA A 182 9.02 -9.05 3.83
N ILE A 183 9.54 -10.26 4.03
CA ILE A 183 10.45 -10.90 3.08
C ILE A 183 9.77 -11.12 1.73
N ILE A 184 8.59 -11.75 1.73
CA ILE A 184 7.91 -12.15 0.49
C ILE A 184 7.32 -10.94 -0.22
N SER A 185 6.64 -10.05 0.51
CA SER A 185 5.97 -8.88 -0.06
C SER A 185 6.94 -7.82 -0.53
N SER A 186 8.02 -7.55 0.22
CA SER A 186 9.02 -6.56 -0.22
C SER A 186 9.78 -7.05 -1.45
N PHE A 187 10.09 -8.36 -1.54
CA PHE A 187 10.69 -8.92 -2.73
C PHE A 187 9.78 -8.79 -3.95
N ALA A 188 8.48 -9.09 -3.80
CA ALA A 188 7.49 -8.88 -4.84
C ALA A 188 7.42 -7.40 -5.27
N ALA A 189 7.34 -6.48 -4.30
CA ALA A 189 7.27 -5.04 -4.54
C ALA A 189 8.51 -4.51 -5.29
N MET A 190 9.71 -4.96 -4.91
CA MET A 190 10.97 -4.54 -5.55
C MET A 190 11.08 -5.04 -6.98
N LEU A 191 10.71 -6.30 -7.24
CA LEU A 191 10.68 -6.85 -8.59
C LEU A 191 9.67 -6.13 -9.47
N THR A 192 8.44 -5.95 -8.98
CA THR A 192 7.39 -5.23 -9.70
C THR A 192 7.83 -3.81 -10.01
N SER A 193 8.36 -3.08 -9.02
CA SER A 193 8.89 -1.72 -9.19
C SER A 193 9.96 -1.67 -10.28
N TYR A 194 10.96 -2.56 -10.21
CA TYR A 194 12.05 -2.59 -11.19
C TYR A 194 11.58 -2.90 -12.61
N TYR A 195 10.76 -3.92 -12.80
CA TYR A 195 10.29 -4.29 -14.13
C TYR A 195 9.35 -3.24 -14.71
N LEU A 196 8.47 -2.64 -13.90
CA LEU A 196 7.64 -1.53 -14.37
C LEU A 196 8.50 -0.33 -14.78
N THR A 197 9.52 0.05 -14.01
CA THR A 197 10.46 1.10 -14.39
C THR A 197 11.26 0.74 -15.65
N TYR A 198 11.72 -0.51 -15.77
CA TYR A 198 12.39 -1.02 -16.98
C TYR A 198 11.51 -0.85 -18.22
N PHE A 199 10.27 -1.34 -18.18
CA PHE A 199 9.36 -1.25 -19.31
C PHE A 199 8.99 0.19 -19.63
N SER A 200 8.72 1.03 -18.62
CA SER A 200 8.41 2.45 -18.83
C SER A 200 9.52 3.17 -19.58
N ILE A 201 10.77 2.96 -19.17
CA ILE A 201 11.93 3.59 -19.82
C ILE A 201 12.14 3.04 -21.24
N ARG A 202 11.92 1.73 -21.46
CA ARG A 202 11.99 1.13 -22.80
C ARG A 202 10.92 1.65 -23.75
N THR A 203 9.75 2.04 -23.24
CA THR A 203 8.66 2.61 -24.03
C THR A 203 8.69 4.14 -24.11
N ASN A 204 9.73 4.79 -23.58
CA ASN A 204 9.84 6.26 -23.47
C ASN A 204 8.66 6.91 -22.72
N ILE A 205 8.09 6.19 -21.76
CA ILE A 205 7.06 6.70 -20.85
C ILE A 205 7.75 7.09 -19.55
N ASP A 206 7.36 8.24 -19.00
CA ASP A 206 7.85 8.69 -17.71
C ASP A 206 7.43 7.70 -16.60
N PRO A 207 8.40 7.04 -15.93
CA PRO A 207 8.08 6.07 -14.90
C PRO A 207 7.31 6.68 -13.73
N ASP A 208 7.49 7.96 -13.43
CA ASP A 208 6.83 8.57 -12.27
C ASP A 208 5.31 8.73 -12.50
N ASN A 209 4.89 8.84 -13.77
CA ASN A 209 3.47 8.97 -14.15
C ASN A 209 2.72 7.64 -14.24
N VAL A 210 3.43 6.54 -14.49
CA VAL A 210 2.81 5.25 -14.82
C VAL A 210 3.19 4.15 -13.83
N VAL A 211 4.45 4.10 -13.39
CA VAL A 211 4.95 3.02 -12.52
C VAL A 211 4.35 3.11 -11.13
N ILE A 212 4.35 4.29 -10.51
CA ILE A 212 3.87 4.44 -9.12
C ILE A 212 2.42 3.97 -9.01
N PRO A 213 1.49 4.44 -9.86
CA PRO A 213 0.09 4.05 -9.70
C PRO A 213 -0.18 2.58 -10.10
N LEU A 214 0.53 2.02 -11.09
CA LEU A 214 0.41 0.60 -11.44
C LEU A 214 0.98 -0.30 -10.35
N LEU A 215 2.15 0.04 -9.82
CA LEU A 215 2.79 -0.66 -8.72
C LEU A 215 1.83 -0.75 -7.53
N THR A 216 1.23 0.35 -7.11
CA THR A 216 0.30 0.36 -5.97
C THR A 216 -0.87 -0.57 -6.22
N SER A 217 -1.47 -0.57 -7.41
CA SER A 217 -2.60 -1.46 -7.71
C SER A 217 -2.22 -2.94 -7.77
N VAL A 218 -1.03 -3.28 -8.27
CA VAL A 218 -0.53 -4.66 -8.23
C VAL A 218 -0.24 -5.08 -6.79
N MET A 219 0.34 -4.18 -5.98
CA MET A 219 0.63 -4.44 -4.58
C MET A 219 -0.62 -4.54 -3.72
N ASP A 220 -1.72 -3.86 -4.04
CA ASP A 220 -3.02 -4.02 -3.33
C ASP A 220 -3.44 -5.50 -3.30
N ILE A 221 -3.39 -6.17 -4.46
CA ILE A 221 -3.76 -7.59 -4.57
C ILE A 221 -2.69 -8.48 -3.95
N ALA A 222 -1.41 -8.22 -4.27
CA ALA A 222 -0.30 -9.06 -3.81
C ALA A 222 -0.16 -9.03 -2.29
N SER A 223 -0.22 -7.86 -1.66
CA SER A 223 -0.05 -7.68 -0.21
C SER A 223 -1.11 -8.45 0.58
N VAL A 224 -2.38 -8.31 0.19
CA VAL A 224 -3.50 -9.03 0.83
C VAL A 224 -3.33 -10.54 0.65
N SER A 225 -3.01 -10.98 -0.56
CA SER A 225 -2.82 -12.41 -0.86
C SER A 225 -1.67 -13.02 -0.06
N ILE A 226 -0.53 -12.33 0.00
CA ILE A 226 0.67 -12.76 0.74
C ILE A 226 0.39 -12.78 2.24
N LEU A 227 -0.28 -11.76 2.77
CA LEU A 227 -0.66 -11.71 4.19
C LEU A 227 -1.54 -12.90 4.56
N ILE A 228 -2.61 -13.17 3.79
CA ILE A 228 -3.52 -14.29 4.05
C ILE A 228 -2.77 -15.61 3.95
N LEU A 229 -1.97 -15.81 2.89
CA LEU A 229 -1.20 -17.04 2.71
C LEU A 229 -0.26 -17.31 3.89
N ILE A 230 0.48 -16.31 4.34
CA ILE A 230 1.41 -16.46 5.46
C ILE A 230 0.67 -16.66 6.78
N ALA A 231 -0.45 -15.96 6.98
CA ALA A 231 -1.30 -16.16 8.14
C ALA A 231 -1.82 -17.60 8.20
N THR A 232 -2.30 -18.17 7.09
CA THR A 232 -2.77 -19.57 7.03
C THR A 232 -1.68 -20.63 7.25
N ILE A 233 -0.41 -20.28 7.02
CA ILE A 233 0.71 -21.21 7.25
C ILE A 233 1.18 -21.17 8.72
N ILE A 234 1.05 -20.01 9.37
CA ILE A 234 1.57 -19.78 10.72
C ILE A 234 0.54 -20.09 11.81
N LEU A 235 -0.74 -19.82 11.54
CA LEU A 235 -1.88 -20.01 12.45
C LEU A 235 -2.50 -21.39 12.26
#